data_AF-A0A3N1NZ25-F1
#
_entry.id   AF-A0A3N1NZ25-F1
#
_cell.length_a   1.000
_cell.length_b   1.000
_cell.length_c   1.000
_cell.angle_alpha   90.00
_cell.angle_beta   90.00
_cell.angle_gamma   90.00
#
_symmetry.space_group_name_H-M   'P 1'
#
loop_
_entity.id
_entity.type
_entity.pdbx_description
1 polymer ?
#
loop_
_entity_poly.entity_id
_entity_poly.type
_entity_poly.pdbx_seq_one_letter_code
_entity_poly.pdbx_strand_id
1 'polypeptide(L)'
;MPSPNRHTAHSALTPTALAITSHLLRHDNPNLAQAIQQALRSLPSAPAPTTAEITSAALNRQLLSNLHAQTVGEILAALTALGQQALHDHQRHPERVALLHELLDEWVALAEWILQRNESPPSQWH
;
A
#
# COMPACT_ATOMS: atom_id res chain seq x y z
N MET A 1 -19.19 -2.07 -26.20
CA MET A 1 -19.08 -2.79 -24.91
C MET A 1 -18.26 -1.92 -23.98
N PRO A 2 -18.81 -1.42 -22.86
CA PRO A 2 -18.02 -0.65 -21.91
C PRO A 2 -17.11 -1.58 -21.11
N SER A 3 -15.82 -1.27 -21.08
CA SER A 3 -14.83 -1.92 -20.23
C SER A 3 -15.23 -1.77 -18.76
N PRO A 4 -15.22 -2.83 -17.95
CA PRO A 4 -15.44 -2.68 -16.51
C PRO A 4 -14.25 -1.92 -15.91
N ASN A 5 -14.52 -0.70 -15.42
CA ASN A 5 -13.63 0.04 -14.54
C ASN A 5 -13.20 -0.87 -13.38
N ARG A 6 -11.98 -1.39 -13.41
CA ARG A 6 -11.39 -2.22 -12.35
C ARG A 6 -10.89 -1.40 -11.13
N HIS A 7 -11.27 -0.13 -11.02
CA HIS A 7 -10.76 0.79 -9.99
C HIS A 7 -11.57 0.80 -8.68
N THR A 8 -12.60 -0.04 -8.51
CA THR A 8 -13.49 0.05 -7.33
C THR A 8 -13.64 -1.25 -6.55
N ALA A 9 -12.60 -2.07 -6.52
CA ALA A 9 -12.42 -3.01 -5.42
C ALA A 9 -11.14 -2.57 -4.72
N HIS A 10 -11.26 -1.78 -3.66
CA HIS A 10 -10.14 -1.46 -2.78
C HIS A 10 -9.63 -2.76 -2.14
N SER A 11 -8.84 -3.52 -2.88
CA SER A 11 -8.11 -4.65 -2.33
C SER A 11 -7.17 -4.07 -1.29
N ALA A 12 -7.29 -4.56 -0.06
CA ALA A 12 -6.38 -4.17 0.99
C ALA A 12 -4.95 -4.49 0.57
N LEU A 13 -4.04 -3.60 0.92
CA LEU A 13 -2.63 -3.77 0.68
C LEU A 13 -2.20 -5.09 1.35
N THR A 14 -1.63 -6.00 0.56
CA THR A 14 -1.48 -7.38 1.02
C THR A 14 -0.32 -7.52 2.01
N PRO A 15 -0.39 -8.48 2.96
CA PRO A 15 0.76 -8.79 3.82
C PRO A 15 2.02 -9.15 3.03
N THR A 16 1.84 -9.78 1.87
CA THR A 16 2.93 -10.10 0.94
C THR A 16 3.55 -8.82 0.37
N ALA A 17 2.75 -7.87 -0.12
CA ALA A 17 3.25 -6.59 -0.63
C ALA A 17 4.01 -5.80 0.45
N LEU A 18 3.53 -5.78 1.69
CA LEU A 18 4.25 -5.20 2.82
C LEU A 18 5.60 -5.89 3.04
N ALA A 19 5.62 -7.23 3.05
CA ALA A 19 6.83 -7.99 3.30
C ALA A 19 7.88 -7.71 2.22
N ILE A 20 7.48 -7.74 0.95
CA ILE A 20 8.34 -7.43 -0.20
C ILE A 20 8.83 -5.98 -0.11
N THR A 21 7.94 -5.01 0.14
CA THR A 21 8.31 -3.60 0.30
C THR A 21 9.35 -3.44 1.41
N SER A 22 9.16 -4.08 2.56
CA SER A 22 10.13 -4.04 3.67
C SER A 22 11.49 -4.63 3.29
N HIS A 23 11.50 -5.65 2.43
CA HIS A 23 12.73 -6.26 1.96
C HIS A 23 13.47 -5.33 1.00
N LEU A 24 12.76 -4.74 0.02
CA LEU A 24 13.32 -3.80 -0.94
C LEU A 24 13.90 -2.56 -0.26
N LEU A 25 13.19 -2.01 0.73
CA LEU A 25 13.61 -0.82 1.44
C LEU A 25 14.71 -1.07 2.48
N ARG A 26 15.04 -2.33 2.80
CA ARG A 26 15.95 -2.65 3.91
C ARG A 26 17.33 -2.01 3.77
N HIS A 27 17.82 -1.92 2.53
CA HIS A 27 19.14 -1.36 2.25
C HIS A 27 19.10 0.17 2.18
N ASP A 28 18.17 0.72 1.39
CA ASP A 28 18.18 2.15 1.06
C ASP A 28 17.40 3.00 2.06
N ASN A 29 16.41 2.42 2.75
CA ASN A 29 15.53 3.10 3.70
C ASN A 29 15.21 2.20 4.92
N PRO A 30 16.20 1.90 5.78
CA PRO A 30 16.06 0.93 6.86
C PRO A 30 14.98 1.31 7.88
N ASN A 31 14.75 2.60 8.13
CA ASN A 31 13.70 3.08 9.03
C ASN A 31 12.30 2.74 8.50
N LEU A 32 12.05 2.97 7.21
CA LEU A 32 10.77 2.62 6.57
C LEU A 32 10.56 1.10 6.55
N ALA A 33 11.62 0.33 6.26
CA ALA A 33 11.56 -1.13 6.33
C ALA A 33 11.18 -1.63 7.74
N GLN A 34 11.75 -1.04 8.80
CA GLN A 34 11.41 -1.37 10.19
C GLN A 34 9.96 -1.00 10.52
N ALA A 35 9.48 0.17 10.08
CA ALA A 35 8.10 0.60 10.29
C ALA A 35 7.10 -0.39 9.65
N ILE A 36 7.37 -0.83 8.41
CA ILE A 36 6.55 -1.84 7.72
C ILE A 36 6.58 -3.18 8.46
N GLN A 37 7.75 -3.61 8.95
CA GLN A 37 7.86 -4.86 9.72
C GLN A 37 7.14 -4.80 11.07
N GLN A 38 7.13 -3.64 11.72
CA GLN A 38 6.33 -3.43 12.92
C GLN A 38 4.83 -3.52 12.58
N ALA A 39 4.39 -2.81 11.53
CA ALA A 39 3.01 -2.85 11.07
C ALA A 39 2.54 -4.29 10.74
N LEU A 40 3.38 -5.07 10.06
CA LEU A 40 3.14 -6.49 9.76
C LEU A 40 2.96 -7.35 11.01
N ARG A 41 3.81 -7.16 12.03
CA ARG A 41 3.73 -7.89 13.30
C ARG A 41 2.47 -7.54 14.09
N SER A 42 1.95 -6.34 13.90
CA SER A 42 0.73 -5.86 14.52
C SER A 42 -0.53 -6.38 13.85
N LEU A 43 -0.46 -6.96 12.64
CA LEU A 43 -1.64 -7.44 11.93
C LEU A 43 -2.25 -8.69 12.61
N PRO A 44 -3.59 -8.82 12.65
CA PRO A 44 -4.21 -9.97 13.28
C PRO A 44 -3.99 -11.22 12.41
N SER A 45 -3.55 -12.33 13.03
CA SER A 45 -3.59 -13.64 12.39
C SER A 45 -5.05 -14.10 12.28
N ALA A 46 -5.63 -13.96 11.09
CA ALA A 46 -6.97 -14.37 10.68
C ALA A 46 -8.14 -13.47 11.15
N PRO A 47 -8.89 -12.84 10.22
CA PRO A 47 -10.22 -12.34 10.52
C PRO A 47 -11.22 -13.51 10.60
N ALA A 48 -12.21 -13.39 11.50
CA ALA A 48 -13.39 -14.24 11.49
C ALA A 48 -14.13 -14.13 10.13
N PRO A 49 -14.88 -15.16 9.69
CA PRO A 49 -15.53 -15.17 8.38
C PRO A 49 -16.70 -14.15 8.33
N THR A 50 -16.36 -12.90 8.07
CA THR A 50 -17.30 -11.83 7.72
C THR A 50 -16.88 -11.21 6.39
N THR A 51 -17.84 -10.66 5.65
CA THR A 51 -17.77 -10.15 4.27
C THR A 51 -16.42 -9.51 3.90
N ALA A 52 -15.84 -9.92 2.76
CA ALA A 52 -14.48 -9.57 2.33
C ALA A 52 -14.16 -8.05 2.20
N GLU A 53 -15.16 -7.20 1.99
CA GLU A 53 -14.96 -5.74 1.98
C GLU A 53 -14.82 -5.13 3.38
N ILE A 54 -15.49 -5.73 4.38
CA ILE A 54 -15.38 -5.28 5.77
C ILE A 54 -13.98 -5.59 6.31
N THR A 55 -13.40 -6.72 5.87
CA THR A 55 -12.06 -7.14 6.27
C THR A 55 -10.97 -6.28 5.63
N SER A 56 -11.10 -5.89 4.36
CA SER A 56 -10.10 -5.05 3.69
C SER A 56 -10.01 -3.64 4.30
N ALA A 57 -11.16 -3.00 4.55
CA ALA A 57 -11.19 -1.69 5.20
C ALA A 57 -10.66 -1.72 6.65
N ALA A 58 -10.93 -2.80 7.40
CA ALA A 58 -10.39 -2.98 8.75
C ALA A 58 -8.86 -3.13 8.75
N LEU A 59 -8.31 -3.91 7.82
CA LEU A 59 -6.87 -4.05 7.64
C LEU A 59 -6.21 -2.72 7.27
N ASN A 60 -6.78 -1.98 6.30
CA ASN A 60 -6.26 -0.66 5.92
C ASN A 60 -6.29 0.34 7.09
N ARG A 61 -7.33 0.31 7.94
CA ARG A 61 -7.38 1.13 9.17
C ARG A 61 -6.25 0.81 10.12
N GLN A 62 -5.99 -0.47 10.33
CA GLN A 62 -4.95 -0.94 11.24
C GLN A 62 -3.55 -0.66 10.70
N LEU A 63 -3.34 -0.79 9.39
CA LEU A 63 -2.11 -0.35 8.74
C LEU A 63 -1.91 1.15 8.90
N LEU A 64 -2.94 1.95 8.65
CA LEU A 64 -2.88 3.40 8.79
C LEU A 64 -2.60 3.84 10.23
N SER A 65 -3.17 3.17 11.24
CA SER A 65 -2.86 3.51 12.65
C SER A 65 -1.42 3.21 13.03
N ASN A 66 -0.77 2.25 12.36
CA ASN A 66 0.62 1.89 12.64
C ASN A 66 1.61 2.73 11.82
N LEU A 67 1.35 2.92 10.53
CA LEU A 67 2.26 3.64 9.63
C LEU A 67 2.02 5.15 9.66
N HIS A 68 0.81 5.64 9.93
CA HIS A 68 0.41 7.03 9.67
C HIS A 68 0.44 7.38 8.17
N ALA A 69 -0.38 8.37 7.76
CA ALA A 69 -0.48 8.77 6.36
C ALA A 69 0.84 9.33 5.80
N GLN A 70 1.63 10.01 6.63
CA GLN A 70 2.92 10.56 6.23
C GLN A 70 3.90 9.44 5.80
N THR A 71 4.04 8.39 6.60
CA THR A 71 4.94 7.26 6.28
C THR A 71 4.49 6.53 5.01
N VAL A 72 3.18 6.44 4.74
CA VAL A 72 2.67 5.91 3.46
C VAL A 72 3.20 6.74 2.28
N GLY A 73 3.18 8.07 2.39
CA GLY A 73 3.77 8.97 1.39
C GLY A 73 5.28 8.78 1.22
N GLU A 74 6.01 8.62 2.33
CA GLU A 74 7.47 8.36 2.31
C GLU A 74 7.80 7.02 1.63
N ILE A 75 6.99 5.98 1.86
CA ILE A 75 7.14 4.68 1.20
C ILE A 75 6.89 4.79 -0.31
N LEU A 76 5.84 5.50 -0.73
CA LEU A 76 5.55 5.77 -2.14
C LEU A 76 6.71 6.50 -2.83
N ALA A 77 7.28 7.51 -2.17
CA ALA A 77 8.44 8.24 -2.69
C ALA A 77 9.66 7.31 -2.84
N ALA A 78 9.94 6.47 -1.85
CA ALA A 78 11.05 5.53 -1.89
C ALA A 78 10.89 4.47 -3.00
N LEU A 79 9.68 3.90 -3.15
CA LEU A 79 9.38 2.96 -4.24
C LEU A 79 9.47 3.61 -5.62
N THR A 80 9.05 4.88 -5.74
CA THR A 80 9.18 5.65 -6.98
C THR A 80 10.66 5.87 -7.34
N ALA A 81 11.51 6.19 -6.37
CA ALA A 81 12.96 6.31 -6.59
C ALA A 81 13.58 4.98 -7.05
N LEU A 82 13.20 3.86 -6.44
CA LEU A 82 13.62 2.52 -6.86
C LEU A 82 13.12 2.18 -8.28
N GLY A 83 11.87 2.55 -8.60
CA GLY A 83 11.29 2.41 -9.94
C GLY A 83 12.08 3.19 -10.99
N GLN A 84 12.41 4.44 -10.70
CA GLN A 84 13.24 5.27 -11.57
C GLN A 84 14.61 4.61 -11.83
N GLN A 85 15.29 4.12 -10.79
CA GLN A 85 16.56 3.42 -10.96
C GLN A 85 16.40 2.15 -11.81
N ALA A 86 15.38 1.35 -11.56
CA ALA A 86 15.13 0.12 -12.31
C ALA A 86 14.79 0.37 -13.79
N LEU A 87 14.17 1.51 -14.13
CA LEU A 87 13.92 1.91 -15.51
C LEU A 87 15.22 2.23 -16.27
N HIS A 88 16.24 2.77 -15.61
CA HIS A 88 17.55 3.01 -16.24
C HIS A 88 18.27 1.70 -16.57
N ASP A 89 18.05 0.64 -15.78
CA ASP A 89 18.63 -0.69 -15.96
C ASP A 89 17.62 -1.72 -16.54
N HIS A 90 16.52 -1.26 -17.13
CA HIS A 90 15.36 -2.09 -17.52
C HIS A 90 15.74 -3.31 -18.39
N GLN A 91 16.72 -3.14 -19.28
CA GLN A 91 17.17 -4.23 -20.17
C GLN A 91 17.77 -5.43 -19.42
N ARG A 92 18.25 -5.25 -18.17
CA ARG A 92 18.85 -6.33 -17.39
C ARG A 92 17.85 -7.04 -16.47
N HIS A 93 16.81 -6.34 -15.99
CA HIS A 93 15.89 -6.86 -14.97
C HIS A 93 14.44 -6.39 -15.19
N PRO A 94 13.77 -6.81 -16.28
CA PRO A 94 12.38 -6.44 -16.56
C PRO A 94 11.41 -6.90 -15.46
N GLU A 95 11.68 -8.04 -14.81
CA GLU A 95 10.91 -8.56 -13.68
C GLU A 95 10.90 -7.62 -12.47
N ARG A 96 12.00 -6.89 -12.25
CA ARG A 96 12.11 -5.92 -11.14
C ARG A 96 11.22 -4.71 -11.37
N VAL A 97 11.09 -4.27 -12.62
CA VAL A 97 10.22 -3.15 -13.01
C VAL A 97 8.75 -3.55 -12.87
N ALA A 98 8.38 -4.76 -13.29
CA ALA A 98 7.03 -5.29 -13.11
C ALA A 98 6.64 -5.36 -11.62
N LEU A 99 7.52 -5.90 -10.77
CA LEU A 99 7.29 -5.98 -9.33
C LEU A 99 7.12 -4.59 -8.69
N LEU A 100 7.98 -3.62 -9.04
CA LEU A 100 7.88 -2.27 -8.49
C LEU A 100 6.58 -1.58 -8.93
N HIS A 101 6.11 -1.84 -10.15
CA HIS A 101 4.84 -1.33 -10.63
C HIS A 101 3.65 -1.90 -9.84
N GLU A 102 3.61 -3.22 -9.63
CA GLU A 102 2.57 -3.87 -8.81
C GLU A 102 2.55 -3.33 -7.36
N LEU A 103 3.72 -3.15 -6.75
CA LEU A 103 3.82 -2.58 -5.41
C LEU A 103 3.33 -1.13 -5.39
N LEU A 104 3.73 -0.30 -6.36
CA LEU A 104 3.28 1.08 -6.45
C LEU A 104 1.75 1.16 -6.59
N ASP A 105 1.14 0.31 -7.41
CA ASP A 105 -0.32 0.25 -7.55
C ASP A 105 -1.03 -0.07 -6.22
N GLU A 106 -0.54 -1.05 -5.45
CA GLU A 106 -1.09 -1.36 -4.13
C GLU A 106 -0.96 -0.17 -3.16
N TRP A 107 0.22 0.46 -3.10
CA TRP A 107 0.48 1.59 -2.20
C TRP A 107 -0.32 2.84 -2.60
N VAL A 108 -0.52 3.09 -3.89
CA VAL A 108 -1.38 4.17 -4.40
C VAL A 108 -2.83 3.90 -4.03
N ALA A 109 -3.33 2.68 -4.20
CA ALA A 109 -4.68 2.32 -3.80
C ALA A 109 -4.92 2.55 -2.29
N LEU A 110 -3.91 2.28 -1.44
CA LEU A 110 -3.98 2.62 -0.02
C LEU A 110 -4.02 4.13 0.20
N ALA A 111 -3.20 4.91 -0.50
CA ALA A 111 -3.19 6.37 -0.38
C ALA A 111 -4.51 7.00 -0.83
N GLU A 112 -5.08 6.54 -1.95
CA GLU A 112 -6.40 6.97 -2.42
C GLU A 112 -7.48 6.66 -1.37
N TRP A 113 -7.46 5.47 -0.79
CA TRP A 113 -8.40 5.09 0.27
C TRP A 113 -8.26 5.99 1.52
N ILE A 114 -7.03 6.38 1.89
CA ILE A 114 -6.78 7.31 3.01
C ILE A 114 -7.41 8.67 2.70
N LEU A 115 -7.21 9.19 1.49
CA LEU A 115 -7.71 10.49 1.06
C LEU A 115 -9.24 10.53 1.00
N GLN A 116 -9.87 9.51 0.39
CA GLN A 116 -11.33 9.40 0.28
C GLN A 116 -12.04 9.41 1.64
N ARG A 117 -11.39 8.95 2.72
CA ARG A 117 -11.96 9.02 4.08
C ARG A 117 -11.92 10.41 4.69
N ASN A 118 -10.96 11.26 4.31
CA ASN A 118 -10.91 12.66 4.74
C ASN A 118 -11.91 13.54 3.98
N GLU A 119 -12.47 13.04 2.87
CA GLU A 119 -13.48 13.74 2.08
C GLU A 119 -14.92 13.51 2.58
N SER A 120 -15.13 12.81 3.69
CA SER A 120 -16.44 12.81 4.35
C SER A 120 -16.67 14.20 4.93
N PRO A 121 -17.58 15.02 4.37
CA PRO A 121 -17.86 16.33 4.93
C PRO A 121 -18.36 16.14 6.37
N PRO A 122 -18.06 17.06 7.31
CA PRO A 122 -18.75 17.05 8.59
C PRO A 122 -20.25 17.02 8.30
N SER A 123 -20.94 15.99 8.78
CA SER A 123 -22.40 15.85 8.70
C SER A 123 -23.07 16.86 9.64
N GLN A 124 -22.80 18.15 9.40
CA GLN A 124 -23.29 19.28 10.17
C GLN A 124 -23.48 20.50 9.27
N TRP A 125 -24.24 20.37 8.18
CA TRP A 125 -25.00 21.50 7.63
C TRP A 125 -26.32 21.00 7.04
N HIS A 126 -27.38 21.25 7.82
CA HIS A 126 -28.83 21.15 7.56
C HIS A 126 -29.52 19.78 7.59
#